data_AF-A0A7J9L3N5-F1
#
_entry.id   AF-A0A7J9L3N5-F1
#
_cell.length_a   1.000
_cell.length_b   1.000
_cell.length_c   1.000
_cell.angle_alpha   90.00
_cell.angle_beta   90.00
_cell.angle_gamma   90.00
#
_symmetry.space_group_name_H-M   'P 1'
#
loop_
_entity.id
_entity.type
_entity.pdbx_description
1 polymer ?
#
loop_
_entity_poly.entity_id
_entity_poly.type
_entity_poly.pdbx_seq_one_letter_code
_entity_poly.pdbx_strand_id
1 'polypeptide(L)'
;SNLNWQLQVVFTGGRTQPGTIKPDEGERHPYSVIECEAKREAILPSVIYIQKILRRRPFLIKNLENVMRRFLQSLELFEDNERKKLAIFTALAFSQKLSGLPPETVFQPLLKDNLVVKGLVLSFITDFFKEYLVDNSLDDLISILKRGKMEDNLLDFFPSAKRSPEGFSEHFTKEGLVPLVEYNEKKIFEVKLKDMKSALTTQIAEESDISEVIENVKQRVKDAKLPDIEVVRILWDVIMDAVQWSGKNQQQNANSALRQVMCVVFLQFFPF
;
A
#
# COMPACT_ATOMS: atom_id res chain seq x y z
N SER A 1 -33.51 14.61 -5.38
CA SER A 1 -32.62 15.27 -6.36
C SER A 1 -31.83 16.45 -5.80
N ASN A 2 -32.34 17.25 -4.84
CA ASN A 2 -31.66 18.48 -4.38
C ASN A 2 -30.52 18.34 -3.34
N LEU A 3 -30.34 17.20 -2.67
CA LEU A 3 -29.29 17.06 -1.64
C LEU A 3 -27.92 16.59 -2.17
N ASN A 4 -27.83 16.16 -3.43
CA ASN A 4 -26.60 15.56 -3.95
C ASN A 4 -25.45 16.56 -4.18
N TRP A 5 -25.72 17.87 -4.11
CA TRP A 5 -24.74 18.91 -4.42
C TRP A 5 -24.11 19.54 -3.18
N GLN A 6 -24.65 19.30 -1.97
CA GLN A 6 -24.29 20.07 -0.78
C GLN A 6 -22.81 19.88 -0.41
N LEU A 7 -22.29 18.66 -0.46
CA LEU A 7 -20.87 18.43 -0.15
C LEU A 7 -19.95 18.87 -1.29
N GLN A 8 -20.38 18.72 -2.55
CA GLN A 8 -19.63 19.25 -3.68
C GLN A 8 -19.37 20.75 -3.53
N VAL A 9 -20.40 21.53 -3.16
CA VAL A 9 -20.27 22.98 -2.97
C VAL A 9 -19.27 23.33 -1.87
N VAL A 10 -19.15 22.52 -0.80
CA VAL A 10 -18.14 22.74 0.25
C VAL A 10 -16.71 22.61 -0.30
N PHE A 11 -16.49 21.72 -1.27
CA PHE A 11 -15.18 21.56 -1.90
C PHE A 11 -14.92 22.59 -3.00
N THR A 12 -15.84 22.72 -3.96
CA THR A 12 -15.63 23.49 -5.20
C THR A 12 -16.14 24.93 -5.13
N GLY A 13 -16.82 25.31 -4.04
CA GLY A 13 -17.41 26.64 -3.87
C GLY A 13 -18.64 26.90 -4.74
N GLY A 14 -19.12 25.90 -5.47
CA GLY A 14 -20.25 26.05 -6.37
C GLY A 14 -20.60 24.73 -7.06
N ARG A 15 -21.72 24.71 -7.77
CA ARG A 15 -22.04 23.60 -8.69
C ARG A 15 -21.00 23.60 -9.80
N THR A 16 -20.59 22.41 -10.25
CA THR A 16 -19.71 22.31 -11.42
C THR A 16 -20.47 21.80 -12.63
N GLN A 17 -20.04 22.24 -13.82
CA GLN A 17 -20.61 21.74 -15.07
C GLN A 17 -20.36 20.23 -15.18
N PRO A 18 -21.28 19.46 -15.81
CA PRO A 18 -21.11 18.02 -15.98
C PRO A 18 -19.77 17.66 -16.63
N GLY A 19 -19.01 16.78 -15.99
CA GLY A 19 -17.70 16.32 -16.49
C GLY A 19 -16.54 17.32 -16.30
N THR A 20 -16.75 18.44 -15.60
CA THR A 20 -15.70 19.43 -15.32
C THR A 20 -15.63 19.80 -13.83
N ILE A 21 -14.60 20.56 -13.46
CA ILE A 21 -14.48 21.23 -12.15
C ILE A 21 -14.79 22.74 -12.22
N LYS A 22 -15.22 23.23 -13.39
CA LYS A 22 -15.56 24.65 -13.61
C LYS A 22 -16.93 24.96 -13.03
N PRO A 23 -17.14 26.16 -12.46
CA PRO A 23 -18.44 26.55 -11.95
C PRO A 23 -19.51 26.54 -13.04
N ASP A 24 -20.69 26.03 -12.71
CA ASP A 24 -21.88 25.98 -13.56
C ASP A 24 -22.52 27.37 -13.67
N GLU A 25 -22.65 28.06 -12.54
CA GLU A 25 -23.13 29.45 -12.43
C GLU A 25 -22.36 30.19 -11.33
N GLY A 26 -22.02 31.46 -11.58
CA GLY A 26 -21.41 32.37 -10.61
C GLY A 26 -19.94 32.09 -10.28
N GLU A 27 -19.39 32.91 -9.37
CA GLU A 27 -18.05 32.72 -8.82
C GLU A 27 -18.03 31.65 -7.73
N ARG A 28 -16.87 31.00 -7.53
CA ARG A 28 -16.68 30.03 -6.44
C ARG A 28 -16.78 30.73 -5.09
N HIS A 29 -17.50 30.13 -4.16
CA HIS A 29 -17.59 30.62 -2.80
C HIS A 29 -16.20 30.61 -2.12
N PRO A 30 -15.78 31.72 -1.48
CA PRO A 30 -14.41 31.90 -1.01
C PRO A 30 -14.00 30.96 0.12
N TYR A 31 -14.97 30.37 0.83
CA TYR A 31 -14.74 29.42 1.92
C TYR A 31 -14.66 27.95 1.47
N SER A 32 -14.46 27.72 0.17
CA SER A 32 -14.33 26.36 -0.34
C SER A 32 -12.91 25.82 -0.20
N VAL A 33 -12.77 24.49 -0.16
CA VAL A 33 -11.46 23.83 -0.06
C VAL A 33 -10.55 24.18 -1.24
N ILE A 34 -11.11 24.43 -2.42
CA ILE A 34 -10.32 24.80 -3.59
C ILE A 34 -9.80 26.24 -3.52
N GLU A 35 -10.52 27.16 -2.89
CA GLU A 35 -10.13 28.57 -2.80
C GLU A 35 -9.20 28.88 -1.61
N CYS A 36 -9.06 27.98 -0.63
CA CYS A 36 -8.15 28.19 0.50
C CYS A 36 -6.68 27.89 0.15
N GLU A 37 -5.74 28.27 1.01
CA GLU A 37 -4.32 27.94 0.80
C GLU A 37 -4.07 26.42 0.86
N ALA A 38 -3.07 25.93 0.12
CA ALA A 38 -2.63 24.53 0.16
C ALA A 38 -1.80 24.22 1.43
N LYS A 39 -2.41 24.48 2.59
CA LYS A 39 -1.83 24.29 3.92
C LYS A 39 -2.84 23.61 4.84
N ARG A 40 -2.32 22.82 5.78
CA ARG A 40 -3.10 22.11 6.80
C ARG A 40 -4.06 23.04 7.55
N GLU A 41 -3.55 24.17 8.04
CA GLU A 41 -4.30 25.10 8.91
C GLU A 41 -5.49 25.71 8.19
N ALA A 42 -5.38 25.88 6.86
CA ALA A 42 -6.45 26.41 6.02
C ALA A 42 -7.52 25.36 5.67
N ILE A 43 -7.12 24.08 5.55
CA ILE A 43 -8.00 22.99 5.10
C ILE A 43 -8.67 22.25 6.26
N LEU A 44 -8.00 22.12 7.41
CA LEU A 44 -8.49 21.40 8.59
C LEU A 44 -9.87 21.91 9.09
N PRO A 45 -10.16 23.23 9.13
CA PRO A 45 -11.48 23.72 9.51
C PRO A 45 -12.61 23.15 8.63
N SER A 46 -12.38 22.99 7.32
CA SER A 46 -13.34 22.41 6.38
C SER A 46 -13.59 20.93 6.68
N VAL A 47 -12.54 20.17 7.02
CA VAL A 47 -12.66 18.75 7.43
C VAL A 47 -13.50 18.62 8.70
N ILE A 48 -13.20 19.44 9.71
CA ILE A 48 -13.95 19.45 11.00
C ILE A 48 -15.41 19.85 10.76
N TYR A 49 -15.66 20.83 9.89
CA TYR A 49 -17.01 21.26 9.54
C TYR A 49 -17.81 20.13 8.87
N ILE A 50 -17.24 19.46 7.87
CA ILE A 50 -17.87 18.31 7.21
C ILE A 50 -18.13 17.20 8.24
N GLN A 51 -17.16 16.90 9.11
CA GLN A 51 -17.34 15.88 10.14
C GLN A 51 -18.53 16.20 11.07
N LYS A 52 -18.68 17.47 11.51
CA LYS A 52 -19.82 17.91 12.30
C LYS A 52 -21.15 17.76 11.55
N ILE A 53 -21.18 18.07 10.25
CA ILE A 53 -22.37 17.86 9.41
C ILE A 53 -22.71 16.38 9.32
N LEU A 54 -21.76 15.52 8.98
CA LEU A 54 -21.99 14.08 8.78
C LEU A 54 -22.50 13.40 10.04
N ARG A 55 -21.99 13.77 11.23
CA ARG A 55 -22.52 13.28 12.51
C ARG A 55 -23.99 13.65 12.72
N ARG A 56 -24.40 14.85 12.31
CA ARG A 56 -25.80 15.32 12.43
C ARG A 56 -26.69 14.84 11.28
N ARG A 57 -26.11 14.50 10.14
CA ARG A 57 -26.80 14.12 8.91
C ARG A 57 -26.10 12.91 8.24
N PRO A 58 -26.18 11.70 8.84
CA PRO A 58 -25.47 10.52 8.34
C PRO A 58 -25.85 10.11 6.92
N PHE A 59 -27.06 10.45 6.46
CA PHE A 59 -27.50 10.19 5.09
C PHE A 59 -26.64 10.92 4.03
N LEU A 60 -25.85 11.93 4.42
CA LEU A 60 -24.90 12.62 3.54
C LEU A 60 -23.58 11.87 3.35
N ILE A 61 -23.31 10.83 4.14
CA ILE A 61 -22.08 10.02 4.03
C ILE A 61 -21.92 9.48 2.61
N LYS A 62 -22.99 8.89 2.06
CA LYS A 62 -22.94 8.32 0.71
C LYS A 62 -22.68 9.38 -0.36
N ASN A 63 -23.17 10.60 -0.11
CA ASN A 63 -22.89 11.73 -0.98
C ASN A 63 -21.41 12.12 -0.94
N LEU A 64 -20.79 12.15 0.25
CA LEU A 64 -19.35 12.41 0.38
C LEU A 64 -18.52 11.38 -0.39
N GLU A 65 -18.81 10.10 -0.19
CA GLU A 65 -18.12 9.01 -0.89
C GLU A 65 -18.15 9.20 -2.40
N ASN A 66 -19.33 9.54 -2.95
CA ASN A 66 -19.51 9.74 -4.38
C ASN A 66 -18.74 10.97 -4.89
N VAL A 67 -18.74 12.07 -4.13
CA VAL A 67 -18.00 13.29 -4.48
C VAL A 67 -16.49 13.02 -4.46
N MET A 68 -15.98 12.39 -3.40
CA MET A 68 -14.56 12.04 -3.28
C MET A 68 -14.13 11.10 -4.41
N ARG A 69 -14.88 10.03 -4.65
CA ARG A 69 -14.62 9.09 -5.76
C ARG A 69 -14.52 9.82 -7.09
N ARG A 70 -15.47 10.71 -7.40
CA ARG A 70 -15.47 11.46 -8.65
C ARG A 70 -14.24 12.37 -8.76
N PHE A 71 -13.87 13.10 -7.70
CA PHE A 71 -12.71 13.99 -7.74
C PHE A 71 -11.40 13.22 -7.94
N LEU A 72 -11.23 12.10 -7.24
CA LEU A 72 -10.04 11.25 -7.36
C LEU A 72 -9.94 10.58 -8.74
N GLN A 73 -11.09 10.27 -9.36
CA GLN A 73 -11.14 9.76 -10.74
C GLN A 73 -10.93 10.82 -11.82
N SER A 74 -10.88 12.09 -11.43
CA SER A 74 -10.80 13.24 -12.32
C SER A 74 -9.66 14.18 -11.92
N LEU A 75 -8.59 13.65 -11.30
CA LEU A 75 -7.41 14.42 -10.91
C LEU A 75 -6.79 15.23 -12.06
N GLU A 76 -6.94 14.76 -13.30
CA GLU A 76 -6.45 15.48 -14.48
C GLU A 76 -7.18 16.79 -14.77
N LEU A 77 -8.38 16.98 -14.21
CA LEU A 77 -9.14 18.21 -14.34
C LEU A 77 -8.69 19.29 -13.35
N PHE A 78 -7.97 18.91 -12.30
CA PHE A 78 -7.47 19.80 -11.26
C PHE A 78 -6.06 20.26 -11.58
N GLU A 79 -5.78 21.53 -11.28
CA GLU A 79 -4.42 22.08 -11.33
C GLU A 79 -3.54 21.49 -10.22
N ASP A 80 -2.22 21.64 -10.33
CA ASP A 80 -1.25 21.09 -9.36
C ASP A 80 -1.56 21.51 -7.92
N ASN A 81 -1.83 22.80 -7.72
CA ASN A 81 -2.14 23.34 -6.40
C ASN A 81 -3.48 22.82 -5.87
N GLU A 82 -4.48 22.64 -6.73
CA GLU A 82 -5.79 22.10 -6.34
C GLU A 82 -5.69 20.61 -5.98
N ARG A 83 -4.88 19.83 -6.72
CA ARG A 83 -4.57 18.43 -6.39
C ARG A 83 -3.91 18.29 -5.03
N LYS A 84 -2.95 19.18 -4.72
CA LYS A 84 -2.30 19.21 -3.42
C LYS A 84 -3.29 19.51 -2.29
N LYS A 85 -4.21 20.47 -2.46
CA LYS A 85 -5.30 20.74 -1.50
C LYS A 85 -6.18 19.51 -1.29
N LEU A 86 -6.52 18.80 -2.37
CA LEU A 86 -7.30 17.57 -2.29
C LEU A 86 -6.56 16.46 -1.54
N ALA A 87 -5.24 16.31 -1.75
CA ALA A 87 -4.41 15.35 -1.04
C ALA A 87 -4.37 15.67 0.47
N ILE A 88 -4.14 16.94 0.83
CA ILE A 88 -4.14 17.41 2.22
C ILE A 88 -5.49 17.17 2.87
N PHE A 89 -6.58 17.58 2.22
CA PHE A 89 -7.93 17.34 2.70
C PHE A 89 -8.17 15.85 2.98
N THR A 90 -7.77 14.99 2.05
CA THR A 90 -8.00 13.55 2.13
C THR A 90 -7.21 12.95 3.30
N ALA A 91 -5.95 13.36 3.49
CA ALA A 91 -5.12 12.92 4.61
C ALA A 91 -5.70 13.35 5.96
N LEU A 92 -6.13 14.61 6.08
CA LEU A 92 -6.80 15.12 7.26
C LEU A 92 -8.14 14.42 7.51
N ALA A 93 -8.90 14.07 6.47
CA ALA A 93 -10.15 13.32 6.63
C ALA A 93 -9.91 11.94 7.28
N PHE A 94 -8.85 11.21 6.90
CA PHE A 94 -8.51 9.96 7.58
C PHE A 94 -7.96 10.20 8.98
N SER A 95 -7.09 11.20 9.17
CA SER A 95 -6.49 11.53 10.47
C SER A 95 -7.55 11.88 11.51
N GLN A 96 -8.54 12.70 11.11
CA GLN A 96 -9.67 13.10 11.94
C GLN A 96 -10.75 12.01 12.07
N LYS A 97 -10.51 10.80 11.52
CA LYS A 97 -11.45 9.67 11.49
C LYS A 97 -12.83 10.10 11.01
N LEU A 98 -12.85 10.85 9.90
CA LEU A 98 -14.07 11.36 9.32
C LEU A 98 -15.01 10.20 8.96
N SER A 99 -16.13 10.13 9.66
CA SER A 99 -17.04 8.99 9.60
C SER A 99 -17.58 8.80 8.17
N GLY A 100 -17.48 7.57 7.66
CA GLY A 100 -18.10 7.22 6.39
C GLY A 100 -17.29 7.56 5.13
N LEU A 101 -15.97 7.74 5.23
CA LEU A 101 -15.09 7.70 4.06
C LEU A 101 -14.23 6.43 4.10
N PRO A 102 -14.63 5.34 3.43
CA PRO A 102 -13.85 4.10 3.41
C PRO A 102 -12.53 4.28 2.63
N PRO A 103 -11.38 3.74 3.10
CA PRO A 103 -10.10 3.80 2.39
C PRO A 103 -10.16 3.36 0.93
N GLU A 104 -10.93 2.31 0.63
CA GLU A 104 -11.14 1.79 -0.72
C GLU A 104 -11.85 2.78 -1.65
N THR A 105 -12.65 3.70 -1.10
CA THR A 105 -13.28 4.78 -1.87
C THR A 105 -12.29 5.90 -2.23
N VAL A 106 -11.13 5.92 -1.59
CA VAL A 106 -10.04 6.85 -1.91
C VAL A 106 -9.00 6.20 -2.81
N PHE A 107 -8.49 5.04 -2.42
CA PHE A 107 -7.33 4.48 -3.11
C PHE A 107 -7.68 3.80 -4.44
N GLN A 108 -8.75 2.99 -4.51
CA GLN A 108 -9.08 2.28 -5.74
C GLN A 108 -9.41 3.21 -6.91
N PRO A 109 -10.17 4.32 -6.72
CA PRO A 109 -10.52 5.19 -7.84
C PRO A 109 -9.34 5.97 -8.42
N LEU A 110 -8.23 6.09 -7.69
CA LEU A 110 -7.01 6.70 -8.20
C LEU A 110 -6.33 5.85 -9.27
N LEU A 111 -6.47 4.52 -9.22
CA LEU A 111 -5.77 3.58 -10.10
C LEU A 111 -6.33 3.51 -11.54
N LYS A 112 -6.91 4.60 -12.04
CA LYS A 112 -7.24 4.69 -13.47
C LYS A 112 -5.96 4.83 -14.29
N ASP A 113 -5.81 3.99 -15.30
CA ASP A 113 -4.59 3.92 -16.14
C ASP A 113 -4.12 5.27 -16.66
N ASN A 114 -5.04 6.13 -17.14
CA ASN A 114 -4.69 7.45 -17.65
C ASN A 114 -4.07 8.37 -16.58
N LEU A 115 -4.51 8.27 -15.32
CA LEU A 115 -3.98 9.07 -14.21
C LEU A 115 -2.62 8.53 -13.76
N VAL A 116 -2.48 7.21 -13.71
CA VAL A 116 -1.25 6.52 -13.32
C VAL A 116 -0.13 6.79 -14.33
N VAL A 117 -0.41 6.67 -15.64
CA VAL A 117 0.57 6.94 -16.71
C VAL A 117 1.05 8.38 -16.68
N LYS A 118 0.16 9.35 -16.40
CA LYS A 118 0.50 10.77 -16.27
C LYS A 118 1.27 11.10 -14.97
N GLY A 119 1.44 10.15 -14.06
CA GLY A 119 2.10 10.37 -12.75
C GLY A 119 1.28 11.18 -11.74
N LEU A 120 0.01 11.46 -12.04
CA LEU A 120 -0.86 12.27 -11.17
C LEU A 120 -1.17 11.54 -9.85
N VAL A 121 -1.31 10.21 -9.94
CA VAL A 121 -1.58 9.35 -8.79
C VAL A 121 -0.40 9.34 -7.83
N LEU A 122 0.82 9.15 -8.34
CA LEU A 122 2.03 9.15 -7.53
C LEU A 122 2.22 10.50 -6.82
N SER A 123 2.02 11.61 -7.52
CA SER A 123 2.08 12.95 -6.93
C SER A 123 1.07 13.10 -5.80
N PHE A 124 -0.20 12.75 -6.05
CA PHE A 124 -1.27 12.85 -5.07
C PHE A 124 -0.99 12.00 -3.83
N ILE A 125 -0.60 10.73 -4.01
CA ILE A 125 -0.32 9.81 -2.91
C ILE A 125 0.88 10.25 -2.08
N THR A 126 1.89 10.85 -2.70
CA THR A 126 3.06 11.39 -2.00
C THR A 126 2.65 12.52 -1.06
N ASP A 127 1.89 13.50 -1.55
CA ASP A 127 1.38 14.61 -0.72
C ASP A 127 0.46 14.09 0.39
N PHE A 128 -0.38 13.10 0.08
CA PHE A 128 -1.26 12.45 1.05
C PHE A 128 -0.47 11.75 2.17
N PHE A 129 0.56 10.95 1.85
CA PHE A 129 1.38 10.25 2.85
C PHE A 129 2.14 11.23 3.74
N LYS A 130 2.75 12.26 3.16
CA LYS A 130 3.44 13.30 3.92
C LYS A 130 2.53 13.96 4.93
N GLU A 131 1.36 14.40 4.47
CA GLU A 131 0.39 15.07 5.34
C GLU A 131 -0.16 14.13 6.41
N TYR A 132 -0.48 12.88 6.05
CA TYR A 132 -1.02 11.89 6.99
C TYR A 132 -0.02 11.57 8.11
N LEU A 133 1.27 11.43 7.77
CA LEU A 133 2.32 11.06 8.72
C LEU A 133 2.76 12.20 9.66
N VAL A 134 2.23 13.42 9.52
CA VAL A 134 2.52 14.48 10.51
C VAL A 134 1.86 14.17 11.87
N ASP A 135 0.64 13.60 11.88
CA ASP A 135 -0.12 13.33 13.11
C ASP A 135 -0.35 11.83 13.37
N ASN A 136 -0.04 10.95 12.41
CA ASN A 136 -0.28 9.52 12.50
C ASN A 136 1.02 8.73 12.33
N SER A 137 1.06 7.52 12.89
CA SER A 137 2.21 6.64 12.76
C SER A 137 2.27 5.97 11.38
N LEU A 138 3.43 5.37 11.05
CA LEU A 138 3.55 4.51 9.88
C LEU A 138 2.60 3.31 9.98
N ASP A 139 2.43 2.72 11.17
CA ASP A 139 1.52 1.58 11.37
C ASP A 139 0.06 1.96 11.07
N ASP A 140 -0.36 3.18 11.43
CA ASP A 140 -1.68 3.70 11.05
C ASP A 140 -1.81 3.85 9.53
N LEU A 141 -0.75 4.34 8.86
CA LEU A 141 -0.71 4.44 7.41
C LEU A 141 -0.83 3.07 6.74
N ILE A 142 -0.07 2.09 7.20
CA ILE A 142 -0.14 0.71 6.73
C ILE A 142 -1.54 0.11 6.97
N SER A 143 -2.16 0.40 8.12
CA SER A 143 -3.52 -0.04 8.44
C SER A 143 -4.57 0.52 7.47
N ILE A 144 -4.48 1.80 7.08
CA ILE A 144 -5.40 2.36 6.09
C ILE A 144 -5.13 1.81 4.69
N LEU A 145 -3.87 1.55 4.33
CA LEU A 145 -3.50 0.92 3.05
C LEU A 145 -3.99 -0.53 2.97
N LYS A 146 -3.93 -1.30 4.06
CA LYS A 146 -4.52 -2.64 4.18
C LYS A 146 -6.02 -2.62 3.90
N ARG A 147 -6.74 -1.74 4.60
CA ARG A 147 -8.20 -1.56 4.41
C ARG A 147 -8.54 -1.10 2.99
N GLY A 148 -7.66 -0.29 2.40
CA GLY A 148 -7.74 0.14 1.00
C GLY A 148 -7.36 -0.91 -0.03
N LYS A 149 -6.85 -2.08 0.39
CA LYS A 149 -6.29 -3.15 -0.47
C LYS A 149 -5.08 -2.70 -1.31
N MET A 150 -4.29 -1.79 -0.77
CA MET A 150 -3.14 -1.18 -1.44
C MET A 150 -1.78 -1.52 -0.85
N GLU A 151 -1.73 -2.07 0.36
CA GLU A 151 -0.46 -2.37 1.04
C GLU A 151 0.44 -3.31 0.22
N ASP A 152 -0.13 -4.32 -0.44
CA ASP A 152 0.62 -5.25 -1.31
C ASP A 152 0.88 -4.70 -2.73
N ASN A 153 0.21 -3.60 -3.08
CA ASN A 153 0.14 -3.07 -4.44
C ASN A 153 0.65 -1.62 -4.50
N LEU A 154 1.58 -1.23 -3.63
CA LEU A 154 2.07 0.16 -3.56
C LEU A 154 2.71 0.64 -4.88
N LEU A 155 3.30 -0.29 -5.65
CA LEU A 155 3.85 0.00 -6.98
C LEU A 155 2.76 0.39 -7.99
N ASP A 156 1.49 0.06 -7.76
CA ASP A 156 0.42 0.41 -8.71
C ASP A 156 0.17 1.91 -8.78
N PHE A 157 0.57 2.67 -7.76
CA PHE A 157 0.55 4.14 -7.80
C PHE A 157 1.56 4.74 -8.78
N PHE A 158 2.61 3.99 -9.14
CA PHE A 158 3.67 4.46 -10.02
C PHE A 158 3.26 4.27 -11.49
N PRO A 159 3.68 5.20 -12.38
CA PRO A 159 3.66 4.95 -13.81
C PRO A 159 4.40 3.65 -14.14
N SER A 160 3.91 2.87 -15.10
CA SER A 160 4.44 1.53 -15.42
C SER A 160 5.96 1.51 -15.64
N ALA A 161 6.52 2.56 -16.25
CA ALA A 161 7.95 2.69 -16.51
C ALA A 161 8.82 2.82 -15.24
N LYS A 162 8.22 3.11 -14.08
CA LYS A 162 8.90 3.34 -12.80
C LYS A 162 8.54 2.30 -11.73
N ARG A 163 7.82 1.24 -12.10
CA ARG A 163 7.40 0.18 -11.17
C ARG A 163 8.56 -0.77 -10.89
N SER A 164 9.44 -0.38 -9.97
CA SER A 164 10.46 -1.28 -9.42
C SER A 164 10.72 -0.96 -7.94
N PRO A 165 11.31 -1.90 -7.18
CA PRO A 165 11.75 -1.65 -5.81
C PRO A 165 12.70 -0.44 -5.72
N GLU A 166 13.60 -0.28 -6.69
CA GLU A 166 14.54 0.83 -6.76
C GLU A 166 13.83 2.16 -7.03
N GLY A 167 12.89 2.17 -7.98
CA GLY A 167 12.08 3.37 -8.28
C GLY A 167 11.21 3.80 -7.10
N PHE A 168 10.71 2.84 -6.31
CA PHE A 168 10.01 3.11 -5.06
C PHE A 168 10.92 3.75 -4.02
N SER A 169 12.08 3.13 -3.78
CA SER A 169 13.07 3.59 -2.80
C SER A 169 13.60 4.98 -3.15
N GLU A 170 13.98 5.22 -4.41
CA GLU A 170 14.47 6.50 -4.91
C GLU A 170 13.43 7.62 -4.72
N HIS A 171 12.19 7.39 -5.16
CA HIS A 171 11.12 8.38 -5.07
C HIS A 171 10.82 8.75 -3.62
N PHE A 172 10.52 7.76 -2.77
CA PHE A 172 10.08 8.06 -1.40
C PHE A 172 11.23 8.53 -0.48
N THR A 173 12.47 8.12 -0.74
CA THR A 173 13.64 8.68 -0.04
C THR A 173 13.80 10.17 -0.37
N LYS A 174 13.71 10.54 -1.65
CA LYS A 174 13.77 11.96 -2.08
C LYS A 174 12.67 12.80 -1.46
N GLU A 175 11.50 12.21 -1.26
CA GLU A 175 10.35 12.86 -0.65
C GLU A 175 10.38 12.82 0.89
N GLY A 176 11.44 12.29 1.52
CA GLY A 176 11.61 12.26 2.98
C GLY A 176 10.79 11.18 3.70
N LEU A 177 10.24 10.22 2.97
CA LEU A 177 9.43 9.11 3.47
C LEU A 177 10.28 7.84 3.69
N VAL A 178 11.46 7.99 4.30
CA VAL A 178 12.42 6.90 4.58
C VAL A 178 11.79 5.74 5.36
N PRO A 179 10.97 5.96 6.41
CA PRO A 179 10.35 4.85 7.14
C PRO A 179 9.45 3.97 6.25
N LEU A 180 8.80 4.56 5.24
CA LEU A 180 8.00 3.81 4.28
C LEU A 180 8.87 2.96 3.35
N VAL A 181 10.05 3.45 2.98
CA VAL A 181 11.05 2.70 2.19
C VAL A 181 11.55 1.49 2.97
N GLU A 182 11.99 1.70 4.21
CA GLU A 182 12.48 0.61 5.08
C GLU A 182 11.41 -0.46 5.30
N TYR A 183 10.16 -0.04 5.53
CA TYR A 183 9.03 -0.96 5.64
C TYR A 183 8.83 -1.78 4.35
N ASN A 184 8.88 -1.14 3.18
CA ASN A 184 8.70 -1.83 1.90
C ASN A 184 9.86 -2.80 1.60
N GLU A 185 11.10 -2.42 1.90
CA GLU A 185 12.27 -3.30 1.75
C GLU A 185 12.16 -4.53 2.65
N LYS A 186 11.80 -4.33 3.92
CA LYS A 186 11.54 -5.44 4.86
C LYS A 186 10.43 -6.35 4.36
N LYS A 187 9.33 -5.78 3.88
CA LYS A 187 8.21 -6.54 3.33
C LYS A 187 8.62 -7.37 2.11
N ILE A 188 9.33 -6.78 1.15
CA ILE A 188 9.85 -7.49 -0.03
C ILE A 188 10.77 -8.64 0.41
N PHE A 189 11.63 -8.41 1.40
CA PHE A 189 12.48 -9.45 1.96
C PHE A 189 11.68 -10.59 2.59
N GLU A 190 10.67 -10.28 3.41
CA GLU A 190 9.78 -11.28 4.01
C GLU A 190 9.02 -12.10 2.96
N VAL A 191 8.54 -11.47 1.88
CA VAL A 191 7.90 -12.17 0.76
C VAL A 191 8.88 -13.12 0.08
N LYS A 192 10.12 -12.68 -0.21
CA LYS A 192 11.16 -13.54 -0.79
C LYS A 192 11.46 -14.76 0.10
N LEU A 193 11.55 -14.57 1.42
CA LEU A 193 11.74 -15.67 2.36
C LEU A 193 10.56 -16.66 2.31
N LYS A 194 9.32 -16.15 2.29
CA LYS A 194 8.12 -16.98 2.21
C LYS A 194 8.05 -17.77 0.89
N ASP A 195 8.36 -17.13 -0.23
CA ASP A 195 8.36 -17.77 -1.55
C ASP A 195 9.44 -18.86 -1.63
N MET A 196 10.61 -18.62 -1.05
CA MET A 196 11.67 -19.63 -0.92
C MET A 196 11.22 -20.81 -0.08
N LYS A 197 10.62 -20.56 1.11
CA LYS A 197 10.07 -21.62 1.96
C LYS A 197 9.06 -22.47 1.17
N SER A 198 8.10 -21.81 0.51
CA SER A 198 7.08 -22.50 -0.29
C SER A 198 7.67 -23.35 -1.41
N ALA A 199 8.61 -22.81 -2.18
CA ALA A 199 9.25 -23.54 -3.28
C ALA A 199 9.97 -24.79 -2.78
N LEU A 200 10.67 -24.71 -1.65
CA LEU A 200 11.38 -25.84 -1.07
C LEU A 200 10.42 -26.90 -0.51
N THR A 201 9.35 -26.49 0.16
CA THR A 201 8.31 -27.42 0.61
C THR A 201 7.73 -28.20 -0.56
N THR A 202 7.45 -27.55 -1.70
CA THR A 202 6.97 -28.23 -2.92
C THR A 202 7.98 -29.22 -3.46
N GLN A 203 9.25 -28.82 -3.61
CA GLN A 203 10.30 -29.71 -4.14
C GLN A 203 10.52 -30.96 -3.27
N ILE A 204 10.45 -30.82 -1.93
CA ILE A 204 10.55 -31.97 -1.03
C ILE A 204 9.32 -32.88 -1.15
N ALA A 205 8.11 -32.31 -1.24
CA ALA A 205 6.88 -33.08 -1.40
C ALA A 205 6.83 -33.86 -2.73
N GLU A 206 7.47 -33.32 -3.77
CA GLU A 206 7.59 -33.94 -5.09
C GLU A 206 8.78 -34.91 -5.19
N GLU A 207 9.52 -35.14 -4.08
CA GLU A 207 10.73 -35.97 -4.05
C GLU A 207 11.75 -35.58 -5.12
N SER A 208 11.87 -34.28 -5.42
CA SER A 208 12.85 -33.75 -6.37
C SER A 208 14.27 -34.15 -5.97
N ASP A 209 15.15 -34.31 -6.96
CA ASP A 209 16.52 -34.71 -6.70
C ASP A 209 17.23 -33.68 -5.80
N ILE A 210 17.91 -34.18 -4.77
CA ILE A 210 18.53 -33.34 -3.75
C ILE A 210 19.56 -32.38 -4.37
N SER A 211 20.26 -32.78 -5.43
CA SER A 211 21.23 -31.90 -6.10
C SER A 211 20.55 -30.72 -6.81
N GLU A 212 19.37 -30.94 -7.40
CA GLU A 212 18.54 -29.90 -8.03
C GLU A 212 17.98 -28.93 -6.98
N VAL A 213 17.51 -29.44 -5.84
CA VAL A 213 17.06 -28.62 -4.71
C VAL A 213 18.19 -27.70 -4.22
N ILE A 214 19.40 -28.25 -4.07
CA ILE A 214 20.57 -27.49 -3.62
C ILE A 214 20.94 -26.38 -4.62
N GLU A 215 20.94 -26.66 -5.93
CA GLU A 215 21.26 -25.67 -6.95
C GLU A 215 20.22 -24.53 -6.95
N ASN A 216 18.94 -24.87 -6.85
CA ASN A 216 17.84 -23.92 -6.73
C ASN A 216 17.97 -23.02 -5.49
N VAL A 217 18.32 -23.59 -4.33
CA VAL A 217 18.59 -22.82 -3.11
C VAL A 217 19.74 -21.85 -3.33
N LYS A 218 20.89 -22.33 -3.83
CA LYS A 218 22.08 -21.47 -4.04
C LYS A 218 21.79 -20.30 -4.97
N GLN A 219 21.07 -20.56 -6.06
CA GLN A 219 20.67 -19.51 -6.99
C GLN A 219 19.76 -18.47 -6.32
N ARG A 220 18.72 -18.91 -5.61
CA ARG A 220 17.80 -18.01 -4.90
C ARG A 220 18.48 -17.21 -3.79
N VAL A 221 19.40 -17.82 -3.03
CA VAL A 221 20.20 -17.13 -1.99
C VAL A 221 21.04 -16.03 -2.62
N LYS A 222 21.69 -16.31 -3.76
CA LYS A 222 22.51 -15.34 -4.49
C LYS A 222 21.66 -14.18 -5.04
N ASP A 223 20.54 -14.48 -5.67
CA ASP A 223 19.67 -13.49 -6.32
C ASP A 223 18.97 -12.59 -5.30
N ALA A 224 18.53 -13.15 -4.18
CA ALA A 224 17.84 -12.41 -3.11
C ALA A 224 18.80 -11.83 -2.05
N LYS A 225 20.10 -12.12 -2.12
CA LYS A 225 21.13 -11.75 -1.14
C LYS A 225 20.70 -12.11 0.29
N LEU A 226 20.18 -13.32 0.47
CA LEU A 226 19.67 -13.76 1.76
C LEU A 226 20.83 -13.99 2.75
N PRO A 227 20.73 -13.50 3.99
CA PRO A 227 21.70 -13.83 5.04
C PRO A 227 21.71 -15.33 5.34
N ASP A 228 22.89 -15.91 5.54
CA ASP A 228 23.06 -17.36 5.81
C ASP A 228 22.18 -17.84 6.98
N ILE A 229 22.02 -17.02 8.02
CA ILE A 229 21.17 -17.34 9.18
C ILE A 229 19.69 -17.54 8.80
N GLU A 230 19.16 -16.75 7.87
CA GLU A 230 17.78 -16.89 7.38
C GLU A 230 17.64 -18.12 6.48
N VAL A 231 18.66 -18.43 5.68
CA VAL A 231 18.70 -19.64 4.84
C VAL A 231 18.65 -20.89 5.71
N VAL A 232 19.50 -20.97 6.74
CA VAL A 232 19.53 -22.09 7.70
C VAL A 232 18.18 -22.23 8.39
N ARG A 233 17.57 -21.11 8.81
CA ARG A 233 16.23 -21.12 9.44
C ARG A 233 15.17 -21.68 8.51
N ILE A 234 15.11 -21.23 7.26
CA ILE A 234 14.15 -21.73 6.27
C ILE A 234 14.35 -23.22 6.01
N LEU A 235 15.59 -23.65 5.78
CA LEU A 235 15.90 -25.06 5.51
C LEU A 235 15.47 -25.95 6.68
N TRP A 236 15.76 -25.53 7.90
CA TRP A 236 15.32 -26.22 9.11
C TRP A 236 13.79 -26.30 9.17
N ASP A 237 13.09 -25.17 9.03
CA ASP A 237 11.64 -25.13 9.07
C ASP A 237 11.01 -26.07 8.04
N VAL A 238 11.51 -26.05 6.79
CA VAL A 238 11.00 -26.88 5.70
C VAL A 238 11.20 -28.37 5.97
N ILE A 239 12.38 -28.77 6.46
CA ILE A 239 12.66 -30.18 6.77
C ILE A 239 11.80 -30.63 7.95
N MET A 240 11.69 -29.81 8.99
CA MET A 240 10.85 -30.14 10.15
C MET A 240 9.38 -30.27 9.78
N ASP A 241 8.88 -29.41 8.87
CA ASP A 241 7.50 -29.45 8.35
C ASP A 241 7.25 -30.69 7.47
N ALA A 242 8.25 -31.15 6.71
CA ALA A 242 8.14 -32.32 5.83
C ALA A 242 8.10 -33.67 6.59
N VAL A 243 8.52 -33.68 7.86
CA VAL A 243 8.73 -34.92 8.61
C VAL A 243 7.48 -35.24 9.41
N GLN A 244 6.95 -36.46 9.24
CA GLN A 244 5.82 -36.93 10.02
C GLN A 244 6.29 -37.41 11.40
N TRP A 245 6.19 -36.53 12.40
CA TRP A 245 6.67 -36.74 13.77
C TRP A 245 5.81 -37.65 14.65
N SER A 246 4.68 -38.15 14.16
CA SER A 246 3.77 -39.03 14.90
C SER A 246 3.39 -40.27 14.09
N GLY A 247 3.26 -41.43 14.75
CA GLY A 247 2.85 -42.70 14.14
C GLY A 247 3.88 -43.84 14.28
N LYS A 248 3.55 -45.04 13.76
CA LYS A 248 4.36 -46.27 13.90
C LYS A 248 5.77 -46.18 13.28
N ASN A 249 6.03 -45.23 12.38
CA ASN A 249 7.29 -45.08 11.66
C ASN A 249 8.14 -43.87 12.12
N GLN A 250 7.87 -43.34 13.32
CA GLN A 250 8.52 -42.13 13.84
C GLN A 250 10.06 -42.18 13.80
N GLN A 251 10.66 -43.32 14.14
CA GLN A 251 12.12 -43.50 14.14
C GLN A 251 12.73 -43.47 12.73
N GLN A 252 12.03 -44.03 11.73
CA GLN A 252 12.46 -44.00 10.33
C GLN A 252 12.33 -42.60 9.75
N ASN A 253 11.23 -41.91 10.03
CA ASN A 253 11.00 -40.55 9.57
C ASN A 253 12.02 -39.57 10.17
N ALA A 254 12.34 -39.71 11.46
CA ALA A 254 13.39 -38.93 12.11
C ALA A 254 14.78 -39.19 11.52
N ASN A 255 15.10 -40.43 11.14
CA ASN A 255 16.37 -40.76 10.49
C ASN A 255 16.45 -40.23 9.05
N SER A 256 15.35 -40.22 8.29
CA SER A 256 15.28 -39.60 6.97
C SER A 256 15.40 -38.08 7.04
N ALA A 257 14.74 -37.44 8.02
CA ALA A 257 14.90 -36.03 8.35
C ALA A 257 16.36 -35.69 8.63
N LEU A 258 17.01 -36.43 9.54
CA LEU A 258 18.40 -36.21 9.93
C LEU A 258 19.36 -36.40 8.75
N ARG A 259 19.09 -37.34 7.84
CA ARG A 259 19.87 -37.49 6.59
C ARG A 259 19.69 -36.28 5.68
N GLN A 260 18.48 -35.76 5.51
CA GLN A 260 18.24 -34.55 4.71
C GLN A 260 18.88 -33.31 5.36
N VAL A 261 18.76 -33.13 6.68
CA VAL A 261 19.44 -32.04 7.42
C VAL A 261 20.96 -32.15 7.27
N MET A 262 21.53 -33.34 7.43
CA MET A 262 22.99 -33.53 7.32
C MET A 262 23.51 -33.34 5.89
N CYS A 263 22.74 -33.75 4.88
CA CYS A 263 23.13 -33.57 3.48
C CYS A 263 23.05 -32.11 3.05
N VAL A 264 22.00 -31.40 3.46
CA VAL A 264 21.71 -30.02 2.99
C VAL A 264 22.41 -28.96 3.84
N VAL A 265 22.46 -29.09 5.17
CA VAL A 265 22.99 -28.04 6.07
C VAL A 265 24.49 -28.21 6.32
N PHE A 266 24.95 -29.44 6.56
CA PHE A 266 26.31 -29.69 7.07
C PHE A 266 27.38 -29.81 5.98
N LEU A 267 27.04 -30.30 4.78
CA LEU A 267 28.03 -30.55 3.74
C LEU A 267 28.30 -29.34 2.81
N GLN A 268 27.48 -28.28 2.84
CA GLN A 268 27.57 -27.23 1.81
C GLN A 268 27.38 -25.78 2.26
N PHE A 269 26.77 -25.50 3.42
CA PHE A 269 26.61 -24.12 3.92
C PHE A 269 27.60 -23.74 5.02
N PHE A 270 28.20 -24.71 5.70
CA PHE A 270 29.28 -24.49 6.67
C PHE A 270 30.50 -25.31 6.26
N PRO A 271 31.35 -24.81 5.35
CA PRO A 271 32.65 -25.42 5.15
C PRO A 271 33.47 -25.17 6.42
N PHE A 272 33.69 -26.22 7.21
CA PHE A 272 34.86 -26.28 8.07
C PHE A 272 36.09 -26.55 7.19
#